data_AF-A0A1J7GJA3-F1
#
_entry.id   AF-A0A1J7GJA3-F1
#
_cell.length_a   1.000
_cell.length_b   1.000
_cell.length_c   1.000
_cell.angle_alpha   90.00
_cell.angle_beta   90.00
_cell.angle_gamma   90.00
#
_symmetry.space_group_name_H-M   'P 1'
#
loop_
_entity.id
_entity.type
_entity.pdbx_description
1 polymer ?
#
loop_
_entity_poly.entity_id
_entity_poly.type
_entity_poly.pdbx_seq_one_letter_code
_entity_poly.pdbx_strand_id
1 'polypeptide(L)'
;MFSSSNAPVTNLKKQSLPRLFTSRTLTVLNLSNISTETSTFEFVSLQKLSLVDCKFEIRDVEILDPFLGCPKLSFLLFDCCQFYGKFDKFKIHAPQLTELSISCLRVDEEFDSECVIELFTPKLRYFSYDDPLNLYAFSIQAKLHFLEKLVIDVDSSEVLNALDNTEGTKLSMKFIELFEAMGSAKFVYLSPDVVKVLSLFPALFMGRLSPFTRVQTFKIIVDVSSSFPLPTNVMAYLLGRSPGFTRYRRQGSYNAKQSG
;
A
#
# COMPACT_ATOMS: atom_id res chain seq x y z
N MET A 1 19.86 43.47 -6.59
CA MET A 1 20.96 43.18 -5.63
C MET A 1 20.42 42.22 -4.59
N PHE A 2 21.27 41.27 -4.14
CA PHE A 2 20.96 39.94 -3.54
C PHE A 2 20.55 38.91 -4.62
N SER A 3 21.45 38.17 -5.29
CA SER A 3 22.49 37.22 -4.82
C SER A 3 21.84 36.04 -4.07
N SER A 4 21.42 35.01 -4.80
CA SER A 4 22.14 33.74 -5.04
C SER A 4 22.07 32.75 -3.87
N SER A 5 21.34 31.66 -4.10
CA SER A 5 21.63 30.36 -3.48
C SER A 5 21.32 29.30 -4.53
N ASN A 6 22.21 29.18 -5.51
CA ASN A 6 22.35 27.96 -6.30
C ASN A 6 22.81 26.87 -5.33
N ALA A 7 21.87 26.08 -4.82
CA ALA A 7 22.20 24.79 -4.24
C ALA A 7 22.81 23.92 -5.36
N PRO A 8 23.94 23.24 -5.12
CA PRO A 8 24.54 22.39 -6.12
C PRO A 8 23.58 21.24 -6.39
N VAL A 9 23.07 21.14 -7.63
CA VAL A 9 22.56 19.88 -8.16
C VAL A 9 23.76 18.94 -8.16
N THR A 10 23.86 18.11 -7.12
CA THR A 10 24.85 17.05 -7.06
C THR A 10 24.60 16.15 -8.26
N ASN A 11 25.46 16.25 -9.27
CA ASN A 11 25.56 15.31 -10.37
C ASN A 11 25.84 13.91 -9.77
N LEU A 12 24.77 13.19 -9.43
CA LEU A 12 24.82 11.76 -9.17
C LEU A 12 25.30 11.13 -10.49
N LYS A 13 26.56 10.67 -10.50
CA LYS A 13 27.08 9.89 -11.61
C LYS A 13 26.06 8.80 -11.94
N LYS A 14 25.53 8.78 -13.18
CA LYS A 14 24.84 7.61 -13.75
C LYS A 14 25.81 6.42 -13.65
N GLN A 15 25.72 5.67 -12.56
CA GLN A 15 26.44 4.42 -12.41
C GLN A 15 25.56 3.38 -13.06
N SER A 16 25.95 2.90 -14.25
CA SER A 16 25.40 1.63 -14.72
C SER A 16 25.79 0.58 -13.69
N LEU A 17 24.83 -0.11 -13.08
CA LEU A 17 25.10 -1.21 -12.16
C LEU A 17 25.89 -2.30 -12.91
N PRO A 18 27.23 -2.42 -12.77
CA PRO A 18 27.98 -3.32 -13.61
C PRO A 18 27.88 -4.73 -13.01
N ARG A 19 27.40 -5.68 -13.80
CA ARG A 19 27.52 -7.14 -13.60
C ARG A 19 26.82 -7.79 -12.39
N LEU A 20 26.22 -7.05 -11.45
CA LEU A 20 25.45 -7.64 -10.35
C LEU A 20 24.35 -8.58 -10.86
N PHE A 21 23.68 -8.21 -11.97
CA PHE A 21 22.59 -8.95 -12.64
C PHE A 21 22.96 -10.33 -13.22
N THR A 22 24.15 -10.86 -12.95
CA THR A 22 24.55 -12.21 -13.42
C THR A 22 24.81 -13.19 -12.28
N SER A 23 24.68 -12.76 -11.03
CA SER A 23 24.92 -13.64 -9.88
C SER A 23 23.84 -14.70 -9.78
N ARG A 24 24.22 -15.97 -10.01
CA ARG A 24 23.33 -17.13 -9.89
C ARG A 24 23.15 -17.63 -8.45
N THR A 25 23.95 -17.13 -7.51
CA THR A 25 23.97 -17.60 -6.11
C THR A 25 23.46 -16.55 -5.14
N LEU A 26 23.33 -15.29 -5.55
CA LEU A 26 22.86 -14.22 -4.68
C LEU A 26 21.41 -14.48 -4.23
N THR A 27 21.20 -14.57 -2.93
CA THR A 27 19.88 -14.81 -2.32
C THR A 27 19.30 -13.57 -1.66
N VAL A 28 20.14 -12.60 -1.30
CA VAL A 28 19.74 -11.34 -0.66
C VAL A 28 20.44 -10.18 -1.38
N LEU A 29 19.67 -9.19 -1.77
CA LEU A 29 20.17 -7.96 -2.38
C LEU A 29 19.51 -6.77 -1.70
N ASN A 30 20.34 -5.87 -1.16
CA ASN A 30 19.89 -4.60 -0.62
C ASN A 30 20.55 -3.50 -1.45
N LEU A 31 19.74 -2.69 -2.11
CA LEU A 31 20.17 -1.54 -2.89
C LEU A 31 19.66 -0.28 -2.18
N SER A 32 20.56 0.68 -2.00
CA SER A 32 20.22 1.96 -1.39
C SER A 32 20.84 3.12 -2.17
N ASN A 33 20.10 4.21 -2.38
CA ASN A 33 20.62 5.44 -3.01
C ASN A 33 21.24 5.22 -4.40
N ILE A 34 20.62 4.36 -5.21
CA ILE A 34 21.07 4.06 -6.58
C ILE A 34 20.20 4.82 -7.57
N SER A 35 20.84 5.40 -8.60
CA SER A 35 20.17 5.98 -9.75
C SER A 35 20.74 5.35 -11.03
N THR A 36 19.94 4.55 -11.74
CA THR A 36 20.38 3.83 -12.93
C THR A 36 19.24 3.63 -13.93
N GLU A 37 19.58 3.39 -15.19
CA GLU A 37 18.65 2.82 -16.16
C GLU A 37 18.56 1.30 -15.89
N THR A 38 17.35 0.77 -15.66
CA THR A 38 17.13 -0.69 -15.58
C THR A 38 15.66 -1.02 -15.78
N SER A 39 15.34 -1.96 -16.66
CA SER A 39 13.97 -2.44 -16.84
C SER A 39 13.69 -3.75 -16.11
N THR A 40 14.73 -4.50 -15.72
CA THR A 40 14.60 -5.84 -15.12
C THR A 40 15.68 -6.15 -14.10
N PHE A 41 15.34 -7.02 -13.14
CA PHE A 41 16.26 -7.68 -12.21
C PHE A 41 16.35 -9.16 -12.59
N GLU A 42 17.56 -9.62 -12.94
CA GLU A 42 17.83 -11.00 -13.36
C GLU A 42 18.61 -11.78 -12.31
N PHE A 43 17.94 -12.19 -11.23
CA PHE A 43 18.58 -12.94 -10.15
C PHE A 43 17.81 -14.22 -9.83
N VAL A 44 18.18 -15.31 -10.50
CA VAL A 44 17.49 -16.61 -10.43
C VAL A 44 17.42 -17.25 -9.04
N SER A 45 18.33 -16.88 -8.14
CA SER A 45 18.38 -17.37 -6.76
C SER A 45 17.93 -16.36 -5.71
N LEU A 46 17.55 -15.15 -6.13
CA LEU A 46 17.20 -14.07 -5.20
C LEU A 46 15.91 -14.42 -4.47
N GLN A 47 15.97 -14.33 -3.15
CA GLN A 47 14.87 -14.58 -2.24
C GLN A 47 14.40 -13.30 -1.56
N LYS A 48 15.32 -12.35 -1.33
CA LYS A 48 15.02 -11.08 -0.67
C LYS A 48 15.60 -9.92 -1.46
N LEU A 49 14.76 -8.95 -1.79
CA LEU A 49 15.14 -7.70 -2.42
C LEU A 49 14.64 -6.53 -1.59
N SER A 50 15.56 -5.67 -1.17
CA SER A 50 15.23 -4.39 -0.53
C SER A 50 15.76 -3.25 -1.37
N LEU A 51 14.88 -2.35 -1.77
CA LEU A 51 15.21 -1.14 -2.52
C LEU A 51 14.86 0.06 -1.64
N VAL A 52 15.85 0.90 -1.35
CA VAL A 52 15.70 2.09 -0.50
C VAL A 52 16.24 3.30 -1.24
N ASP A 53 15.48 4.38 -1.36
CA ASP A 53 15.90 5.62 -2.05
C ASP A 53 16.47 5.36 -3.46
N CYS A 54 15.94 4.37 -4.17
CA CYS A 54 16.41 4.01 -5.51
C CYS A 54 15.60 4.73 -6.59
N LYS A 55 16.27 5.10 -7.67
CA LYS A 55 15.70 5.76 -8.85
C LYS A 55 16.03 4.97 -10.10
N PHE A 56 15.01 4.59 -10.84
CA PHE A 56 15.14 3.78 -12.04
C PHE A 56 14.57 4.52 -13.24
N GLU A 57 15.41 4.75 -14.23
CA GLU A 57 14.99 5.29 -15.54
C GLU A 57 14.59 4.09 -16.42
N ILE A 58 13.33 4.10 -16.87
CA ILE A 58 12.68 3.02 -17.60
C ILE A 58 12.44 3.49 -19.02
N ARG A 59 12.80 2.65 -20.00
CA ARG A 59 12.45 2.88 -21.39
C ARG A 59 10.96 2.67 -21.60
N ASP A 60 10.36 3.39 -22.53
CA ASP A 60 8.94 3.28 -22.86
C ASP A 60 8.52 1.81 -23.07
N VAL A 61 7.62 1.34 -22.20
CA VAL A 61 7.05 -0.01 -22.23
C VAL A 61 5.59 0.07 -21.79
N GLU A 62 4.72 -0.79 -22.33
CA GLU A 62 3.32 -0.82 -21.90
C GLU A 62 3.18 -1.34 -20.46
N ILE A 63 3.93 -2.40 -20.14
CA ILE A 63 3.93 -3.08 -18.85
C ILE A 63 5.36 -3.21 -18.36
N LEU A 64 5.64 -2.65 -17.18
CA LEU A 64 6.92 -2.80 -16.51
C LEU A 64 6.84 -3.95 -15.50
N ASP A 65 7.65 -4.98 -15.67
CA ASP A 65 7.81 -6.08 -14.70
C ASP A 65 9.29 -6.27 -14.36
N PRO A 66 9.80 -5.57 -13.33
CA PRO A 66 11.21 -5.67 -12.98
C PRO A 66 11.58 -7.04 -12.40
N PHE A 67 10.61 -7.86 -11.98
CA PHE A 67 10.86 -9.04 -11.13
C PHE A 67 10.74 -10.37 -11.86
N LEU A 68 10.42 -10.35 -13.15
CA LEU A 68 10.27 -11.55 -13.98
C LEU A 68 11.49 -12.49 -13.91
N GLY A 69 12.70 -11.92 -13.79
CA GLY A 69 13.96 -12.66 -13.65
C GLY A 69 14.28 -13.17 -12.22
N CYS A 70 13.37 -12.97 -11.25
CA CYS A 70 13.55 -13.32 -9.84
C CYS A 70 12.53 -14.38 -9.36
N PRO A 71 12.52 -15.60 -9.92
CA PRO A 71 11.46 -16.59 -9.68
C PRO A 71 11.38 -17.12 -8.24
N LYS A 72 12.43 -16.94 -7.43
CA LYS A 72 12.48 -17.36 -6.02
C LYS A 72 12.19 -16.23 -5.03
N LEU A 73 11.83 -15.04 -5.51
CA LEU A 73 11.62 -13.88 -4.67
C LEU A 73 10.48 -14.13 -3.68
N SER A 74 10.81 -14.04 -2.39
CA SER A 74 9.93 -14.31 -1.25
C SER A 74 9.65 -13.06 -0.42
N PHE A 75 10.56 -12.08 -0.47
CA PHE A 75 10.48 -10.80 0.22
C PHE A 75 10.84 -9.66 -0.74
N LEU A 76 10.00 -8.64 -0.79
CA LEU A 76 10.22 -7.43 -1.57
C LEU A 76 9.85 -6.20 -0.73
N LEU A 77 10.79 -5.28 -0.62
CA LEU A 77 10.63 -3.98 0.01
C LEU A 77 10.97 -2.87 -0.99
N PHE A 78 10.05 -1.93 -1.13
CA PHE A 78 10.33 -0.61 -1.68
C PHE A 78 10.20 0.42 -0.56
N ASP A 79 11.18 1.30 -0.47
CA ASP A 79 11.16 2.44 0.41
C ASP A 79 11.70 3.65 -0.34
N CYS A 80 10.88 4.70 -0.48
CA CYS A 80 11.21 5.94 -1.21
C CYS A 80 11.77 5.70 -2.63
N CYS A 81 11.28 4.65 -3.31
CA CYS A 81 11.75 4.27 -4.64
C CYS A 81 10.97 4.98 -5.74
N GLN A 82 11.65 5.27 -6.86
CA GLN A 82 11.06 5.98 -8.00
C GLN A 82 11.38 5.24 -9.30
N PHE A 83 10.36 4.99 -10.11
CA PHE A 83 10.47 4.38 -11.44
C PHE A 83 9.93 5.40 -12.45
N TYR A 84 10.83 6.07 -13.17
CA TYR A 84 10.49 7.08 -14.16
C TYR A 84 10.46 6.47 -15.56
N GLY A 85 9.53 6.91 -16.39
CA GLY A 85 9.37 6.44 -17.76
C GLY A 85 7.89 6.27 -18.09
N LYS A 86 7.59 5.97 -19.34
CA LYS A 86 6.20 5.81 -19.80
C LYS A 86 5.77 4.35 -19.74
N PHE A 87 4.88 4.02 -18.79
CA PHE A 87 4.22 2.73 -18.69
C PHE A 87 2.88 2.83 -17.95
N ASP A 88 1.89 2.05 -18.39
CA ASP A 88 0.53 2.10 -17.83
C ASP A 88 0.38 1.16 -16.62
N LYS A 89 1.26 0.16 -16.52
CA LYS A 89 1.16 -0.90 -15.53
C LYS A 89 2.50 -1.22 -14.91
N PHE A 90 2.55 -1.15 -13.58
CA PHE A 90 3.67 -1.65 -12.78
C PHE A 90 3.32 -3.04 -12.24
N LYS A 91 3.92 -4.08 -12.81
CA LYS A 91 3.62 -5.46 -12.48
C LYS A 91 4.62 -6.06 -11.52
N ILE A 92 4.12 -6.67 -10.47
CA ILE A 92 4.89 -7.51 -9.54
C ILE A 92 4.52 -8.97 -9.80
N HIS A 93 5.21 -9.61 -10.76
CA HIS A 93 5.09 -11.04 -11.00
C HIS A 93 6.08 -11.81 -10.12
N ALA A 94 5.65 -12.15 -8.91
CA ALA A 94 6.48 -12.89 -7.95
C ALA A 94 5.66 -14.02 -7.29
N PRO A 95 5.56 -15.20 -7.93
CA PRO A 95 4.67 -16.27 -7.48
C PRO A 95 5.04 -16.88 -6.12
N GLN A 96 6.28 -16.69 -5.67
CA GLN A 96 6.78 -17.15 -4.38
C GLN A 96 6.76 -16.06 -3.29
N LEU A 97 6.31 -14.85 -3.62
CA LEU A 97 6.34 -13.72 -2.71
C LEU A 97 5.41 -13.95 -1.54
N THR A 98 5.96 -13.90 -0.33
CA THR A 98 5.22 -14.03 0.92
C THR A 98 5.10 -12.69 1.64
N GLU A 99 6.02 -11.76 1.41
CA GLU A 99 6.06 -10.45 2.06
C GLU A 99 6.32 -9.35 1.03
N LEU A 100 5.41 -8.38 0.98
CA LEU A 100 5.53 -7.17 0.16
C LEU A 100 5.30 -5.95 1.04
N SER A 101 6.27 -5.03 1.02
CA SER A 101 6.15 -3.72 1.66
C SER A 101 6.45 -2.65 0.64
N ILE A 102 5.51 -1.72 0.47
CA ILE A 102 5.63 -0.58 -0.43
C ILE A 102 5.54 0.68 0.44
N SER A 103 6.61 1.45 0.48
CA SER A 103 6.70 2.74 1.17
C SER A 103 7.11 3.82 0.17
N CYS A 104 6.34 4.91 0.09
CA CYS A 104 6.66 6.11 -0.68
C CYS A 104 7.11 5.82 -2.12
N LEU A 105 6.45 4.87 -2.79
CA LEU A 105 6.78 4.45 -4.14
C LEU A 105 6.25 5.49 -5.14
N ARG A 106 7.04 5.86 -6.15
CA ARG A 106 6.59 6.69 -7.26
C ARG A 106 6.81 5.95 -8.57
N VAL A 107 5.78 5.84 -9.40
CA VAL A 107 5.81 5.08 -10.66
C VAL A 107 5.28 5.92 -11.82
N ASP A 108 6.02 6.98 -12.18
CA ASP A 108 5.89 7.80 -13.40
C ASP A 108 6.67 9.14 -13.28
N GLU A 109 6.65 9.92 -14.37
CA GLU A 109 7.25 11.27 -14.43
C GLU A 109 6.28 12.40 -14.02
N GLU A 110 4.97 12.16 -14.05
CA GLU A 110 3.95 13.16 -13.71
C GLU A 110 3.37 12.85 -12.33
N PHE A 111 3.04 13.86 -11.52
CA PHE A 111 2.54 13.63 -10.15
C PHE A 111 1.08 13.09 -10.11
N ASP A 112 0.58 12.53 -11.22
CA ASP A 112 -0.82 12.16 -11.47
C ASP A 112 -0.95 10.83 -12.28
N SER A 113 -0.17 9.81 -11.93
CA SER A 113 -0.22 8.52 -12.64
C SER A 113 -1.63 7.90 -12.60
N GLU A 114 -2.15 7.56 -13.78
CA GLU A 114 -3.15 6.50 -13.94
C GLU A 114 -2.53 5.09 -13.88
N CYS A 115 -1.23 4.97 -13.54
CA CYS A 115 -0.53 3.71 -13.46
C CYS A 115 -1.23 2.77 -12.46
N VAL A 116 -1.46 1.54 -12.92
CA VAL A 116 -2.05 0.48 -12.10
C VAL A 116 -0.94 -0.45 -11.62
N ILE A 117 -0.89 -0.70 -10.32
CA ILE A 117 -0.02 -1.72 -9.74
C ILE A 117 -0.70 -3.09 -9.89
N GLU A 118 -0.18 -3.95 -10.75
CA GLU A 118 -0.66 -5.31 -10.94
C GLU A 118 0.09 -6.29 -10.02
N LEU A 119 -0.64 -7.02 -9.18
CA LEU A 119 -0.05 -8.02 -8.28
C LEU A 119 -0.39 -9.44 -8.71
N PHE A 120 0.65 -10.22 -9.07
CA PHE A 120 0.57 -11.67 -9.22
C PHE A 120 1.42 -12.35 -8.15
N THR A 121 0.88 -12.41 -6.93
CA THR A 121 1.56 -12.86 -5.71
C THR A 121 0.68 -13.84 -4.92
N PRO A 122 0.31 -15.01 -5.49
CA PRO A 122 -0.65 -15.94 -4.91
C PRO A 122 -0.29 -16.48 -3.51
N LYS A 123 0.98 -16.42 -3.10
CA LYS A 123 1.48 -16.87 -1.79
C LYS A 123 1.64 -15.74 -0.76
N LEU A 124 1.20 -14.52 -1.08
CA LEU A 124 1.37 -13.36 -0.22
C LEU A 124 0.71 -13.59 1.15
N ARG A 125 1.48 -13.39 2.22
CA ARG A 125 1.05 -13.51 3.62
C ARG A 125 1.02 -12.16 4.33
N TYR A 126 1.94 -11.27 3.94
CA TYR A 126 2.06 -9.92 4.49
C TYR A 126 2.06 -8.89 3.37
N PHE A 127 1.16 -7.93 3.47
CA PHE A 127 1.13 -6.74 2.62
C PHE A 127 1.14 -5.48 3.50
N SER A 128 2.08 -4.59 3.21
CA SER A 128 2.17 -3.26 3.80
C SER A 128 2.21 -2.22 2.69
N TYR A 129 1.39 -1.19 2.82
CA TYR A 129 1.44 0.00 1.98
C TYR A 129 1.50 1.22 2.88
N ASP A 130 2.52 2.04 2.69
CA ASP A 130 2.76 3.30 3.39
C ASP A 130 2.98 4.39 2.34
N ASP A 131 2.10 5.37 2.26
CA ASP A 131 2.32 6.51 1.38
C ASP A 131 1.73 7.82 1.92
N PRO A 132 2.54 8.89 2.01
CA PRO A 132 2.06 10.16 2.53
C PRO A 132 1.18 10.95 1.54
N LEU A 133 1.09 10.55 0.26
CA LEU A 133 0.40 11.35 -0.75
C LEU A 133 -0.79 10.64 -1.40
N ASN A 134 -0.68 9.34 -1.70
CA ASN A 134 -1.74 8.65 -2.46
C ASN A 134 -1.72 7.13 -2.32
N LEU A 135 -2.86 6.51 -2.58
CA LEU A 135 -2.97 5.08 -2.84
C LEU A 135 -3.01 4.86 -4.36
N TYR A 136 -2.09 4.05 -4.89
CA TYR A 136 -2.19 3.58 -6.29
C TYR A 136 -3.41 2.68 -6.49
N ALA A 137 -3.93 2.62 -7.72
CA ALA A 137 -4.90 1.60 -8.08
C ALA A 137 -4.20 0.23 -8.11
N PHE A 138 -4.82 -0.76 -7.44
CA PHE A 138 -4.29 -2.12 -7.40
C PHE A 138 -5.18 -3.07 -8.21
N SER A 139 -4.55 -3.83 -9.10
CA SER A 139 -5.20 -4.89 -9.85
C SER A 139 -4.64 -6.24 -9.40
N ILE A 140 -5.44 -6.98 -8.62
CA ILE A 140 -5.02 -8.23 -8.00
C ILE A 140 -5.34 -9.41 -8.93
N GLN A 141 -4.29 -9.99 -9.52
CA GLN A 141 -4.41 -11.01 -10.57
C GLN A 141 -4.49 -12.46 -10.04
N ALA A 142 -4.43 -12.65 -8.71
CA ALA A 142 -4.49 -13.96 -8.08
C ALA A 142 -5.26 -13.91 -6.76
N LYS A 143 -5.95 -15.00 -6.40
CA LYS A 143 -6.64 -15.09 -5.11
C LYS A 143 -5.63 -15.10 -3.94
N LEU A 144 -5.76 -14.16 -3.02
CA LEU A 144 -4.85 -13.98 -1.88
C LEU A 144 -5.29 -14.80 -0.64
N HIS A 145 -5.52 -16.11 -0.82
CA HIS A 145 -6.01 -16.99 0.25
C HIS A 145 -5.08 -17.08 1.47
N PHE A 146 -3.78 -16.88 1.26
CA PHE A 146 -2.75 -16.95 2.29
C PHE A 146 -2.50 -15.62 3.00
N LEU A 147 -3.14 -14.53 2.58
CA LEU A 147 -2.92 -13.23 3.21
C LEU A 147 -3.36 -13.27 4.68
N GLU A 148 -2.43 -12.97 5.58
CA GLU A 148 -2.67 -13.00 7.02
C GLU A 148 -2.67 -11.59 7.60
N LYS A 149 -1.77 -10.73 7.15
CA LYS A 149 -1.61 -9.39 7.70
C LYS A 149 -1.61 -8.34 6.60
N LEU A 150 -2.45 -7.32 6.80
CA LEU A 150 -2.66 -6.15 5.96
C LEU A 150 -2.36 -4.90 6.79
N VAL A 151 -1.46 -4.06 6.32
CA VAL A 151 -1.14 -2.76 6.91
C VAL A 151 -1.30 -1.70 5.83
N ILE A 152 -2.19 -0.74 6.04
CA ILE A 152 -2.41 0.39 5.14
C ILE A 152 -2.24 1.66 5.97
N ASP A 153 -1.10 2.31 5.78
CA ASP A 153 -0.80 3.61 6.37
C ASP A 153 -0.80 4.64 5.24
N VAL A 154 -1.78 5.52 5.24
CA VAL A 154 -1.88 6.55 4.20
C VAL A 154 -2.23 7.85 4.89
N ASP A 155 -1.44 8.89 4.63
CA ASP A 155 -1.80 10.27 4.96
C ASP A 155 -2.72 10.78 3.86
N SER A 156 -3.92 11.23 4.25
CA SER A 156 -4.90 11.77 3.30
C SER A 156 -5.23 13.22 3.63
N SER A 157 -4.35 13.92 4.35
CA SER A 157 -4.55 15.30 4.79
C SER A 157 -4.87 16.25 3.64
N GLU A 158 -4.20 16.14 2.49
CA GLU A 158 -4.51 16.94 1.30
C GLU A 158 -5.93 16.72 0.79
N VAL A 159 -6.35 15.46 0.65
CA VAL A 159 -7.71 15.09 0.20
C VAL A 159 -8.77 15.49 1.22
N LEU A 160 -8.47 15.36 2.52
CA LEU A 160 -9.38 15.75 3.60
C LEU A 160 -9.53 17.27 3.71
N ASN A 161 -8.51 18.03 3.29
CA ASN A 161 -8.54 19.49 3.25
C ASN A 161 -9.10 20.04 1.92
N ALA A 162 -9.06 19.24 0.86
CA ALA A 162 -9.65 19.61 -0.43
C ALA A 162 -11.18 19.57 -0.36
N LEU A 163 -11.83 20.61 -0.92
CA LEU A 163 -13.28 20.66 -1.09
C LEU A 163 -13.77 19.81 -2.28
N ASP A 164 -12.86 19.14 -3.01
CA ASP A 164 -13.20 18.34 -4.18
C ASP A 164 -13.64 16.93 -3.77
N ASN A 165 -14.94 16.69 -3.87
CA ASN A 165 -15.55 15.39 -3.63
C ASN A 165 -15.05 14.30 -4.61
N THR A 166 -14.48 14.68 -5.76
CA THR A 166 -14.07 13.73 -6.81
C THR A 166 -12.87 12.90 -6.38
N GLU A 167 -11.79 13.55 -5.91
CA GLU A 167 -10.59 12.84 -5.47
C GLU A 167 -10.83 12.02 -4.20
N GLY A 168 -11.61 12.55 -3.25
CA GLY A 168 -12.05 11.78 -2.09
C GLY A 168 -12.86 10.53 -2.47
N THR A 169 -13.75 10.64 -3.47
CA THR A 169 -14.52 9.51 -3.99
C THR A 169 -13.60 8.47 -4.65
N LYS A 170 -12.66 8.90 -5.50
CA LYS A 170 -11.69 8.00 -6.14
C LYS A 170 -10.84 7.26 -5.11
N LEU A 171 -10.28 7.98 -4.13
CA LEU A 171 -9.49 7.39 -3.06
C LEU A 171 -10.31 6.40 -2.21
N SER A 172 -11.55 6.77 -1.87
CA SER A 172 -12.46 5.87 -1.15
C SER A 172 -12.76 4.59 -1.94
N MET A 173 -12.93 4.68 -3.27
CA MET A 173 -13.12 3.51 -4.12
C MET A 173 -11.89 2.62 -4.16
N LYS A 174 -10.68 3.20 -4.26
CA LYS A 174 -9.41 2.44 -4.22
C LYS A 174 -9.27 1.66 -2.91
N PHE A 175 -9.64 2.25 -1.76
CA PHE A 175 -9.65 1.52 -0.48
C PHE A 175 -10.63 0.35 -0.49
N ILE A 176 -11.86 0.57 -0.98
CA ILE A 176 -12.90 -0.47 -1.04
C ILE A 176 -12.43 -1.65 -1.91
N GLU A 177 -11.93 -1.37 -3.10
CA GLU A 177 -11.45 -2.39 -4.05
C GLU A 177 -10.26 -3.18 -3.47
N LEU A 178 -9.31 -2.47 -2.86
CA LEU A 178 -8.18 -3.10 -2.18
C LEU A 178 -8.64 -4.02 -1.05
N PHE A 179 -9.57 -3.58 -0.21
CA PHE A 179 -10.07 -4.37 0.91
C PHE A 179 -10.85 -5.60 0.45
N GLU A 180 -11.68 -5.46 -0.57
CA GLU A 180 -12.41 -6.58 -1.17
C GLU A 180 -11.44 -7.64 -1.71
N ALA A 181 -10.34 -7.22 -2.36
CA ALA A 181 -9.32 -8.13 -2.84
C ALA A 181 -8.47 -8.76 -1.71
N MET A 182 -8.23 -8.01 -0.62
CA MET A 182 -7.42 -8.42 0.55
C MET A 182 -8.27 -9.05 1.67
N GLY A 183 -9.52 -9.42 1.40
CA GLY A 183 -10.52 -9.84 2.40
C GLY A 183 -10.19 -11.09 3.24
N SER A 184 -9.14 -11.82 2.87
CA SER A 184 -8.65 -13.01 3.59
C SER A 184 -7.81 -12.68 4.83
N ALA A 185 -7.42 -11.41 5.02
CA ALA A 185 -6.57 -10.96 6.12
C ALA A 185 -7.16 -11.27 7.51
N LYS A 186 -6.28 -11.67 8.44
CA LYS A 186 -6.59 -11.94 9.85
C LYS A 186 -6.24 -10.74 10.74
N PHE A 187 -5.17 -10.03 10.41
CA PHE A 187 -4.68 -8.87 11.14
C PHE A 187 -4.72 -7.66 10.21
N VAL A 188 -5.57 -6.70 10.52
CA VAL A 188 -5.78 -5.50 9.70
C VAL A 188 -5.39 -4.27 10.53
N TYR A 189 -4.51 -3.45 9.97
CA TYR A 189 -3.99 -2.22 10.56
C TYR A 189 -4.21 -1.09 9.57
N LEU A 190 -4.95 -0.06 9.95
CA LEU A 190 -5.29 1.06 9.08
C LEU A 190 -4.90 2.39 9.74
N SER A 191 -4.46 3.37 8.96
CA SER A 191 -4.32 4.74 9.47
C SER A 191 -5.70 5.35 9.82
N PRO A 192 -5.74 6.34 10.72
CA PRO A 192 -6.94 7.14 11.01
C PRO A 192 -7.56 7.76 9.75
N ASP A 193 -6.72 8.14 8.79
CA ASP A 193 -7.13 8.88 7.61
C ASP A 193 -7.90 8.00 6.62
N VAL A 194 -7.54 6.72 6.49
CA VAL A 194 -8.36 5.72 5.78
C VAL A 194 -9.80 5.71 6.33
N VAL A 195 -9.95 5.72 7.66
CA VAL A 195 -11.28 5.75 8.29
C VAL A 195 -11.99 7.07 8.01
N LYS A 196 -11.30 8.21 8.10
CA LYS A 196 -11.89 9.52 7.82
C LYS A 196 -12.41 9.61 6.38
N VAL A 197 -11.61 9.18 5.41
CA VAL A 197 -12.00 9.17 3.99
C VAL A 197 -13.26 8.32 3.78
N LEU A 198 -13.29 7.08 4.28
CA LEU A 198 -14.49 6.25 4.20
C LEU A 198 -15.70 6.90 4.90
N SER A 199 -15.49 7.61 6.00
CA SER A 199 -16.58 8.26 6.74
C SER A 199 -17.25 9.37 5.96
N LEU A 200 -16.53 10.03 5.06
CA LEU A 200 -17.05 11.10 4.19
C LEU A 200 -17.92 10.54 3.05
N PHE A 201 -17.68 9.30 2.60
CA PHE A 201 -18.36 8.71 1.45
C PHE A 201 -19.12 7.40 1.78
N PRO A 202 -20.03 7.41 2.77
CA PRO A 202 -20.75 6.21 3.19
C PRO A 202 -21.57 5.56 2.08
N ALA A 203 -22.10 6.35 1.14
CA ALA A 203 -22.93 5.86 0.05
C ALA A 203 -22.21 4.82 -0.84
N LEU A 204 -20.88 4.82 -0.88
CA LEU A 204 -20.09 3.89 -1.70
C LEU A 204 -20.09 2.46 -1.16
N PHE A 205 -20.26 2.29 0.16
CA PHE A 205 -20.20 0.98 0.80
C PHE A 205 -21.41 0.62 1.67
N MET A 206 -22.35 1.54 1.89
CA MET A 206 -23.59 1.22 2.60
C MET A 206 -24.33 0.07 1.90
N GLY A 207 -24.65 -0.97 2.66
CA GLY A 207 -25.28 -2.19 2.14
C GLY A 207 -24.32 -3.23 1.56
N ARG A 208 -23.02 -2.89 1.37
CA ARG A 208 -22.00 -3.90 1.04
C ARG A 208 -21.74 -4.81 2.23
N LEU A 209 -21.33 -6.04 1.93
CA LEU A 209 -20.82 -6.95 2.94
C LEU A 209 -19.43 -6.51 3.40
N SER A 210 -19.08 -6.92 4.62
CA SER A 210 -17.73 -6.68 5.13
C SER A 210 -16.68 -7.35 4.25
N PRO A 211 -15.67 -6.61 3.76
CA PRO A 211 -14.65 -7.18 2.89
C PRO A 211 -13.81 -8.22 3.65
N PHE A 212 -13.59 -7.97 4.94
CA PHE A 212 -12.81 -8.86 5.79
C PHE A 212 -13.67 -9.94 6.43
N THR A 213 -13.40 -11.18 6.04
CA THR A 213 -14.18 -12.35 6.52
C THR A 213 -13.48 -13.13 7.64
N ARG A 214 -12.18 -12.88 7.86
CA ARG A 214 -11.31 -13.64 8.77
C ARG A 214 -10.61 -12.80 9.83
N VAL A 215 -10.95 -11.52 9.96
CA VAL A 215 -10.30 -10.61 10.90
C VAL A 215 -10.44 -11.12 12.34
N GLN A 216 -9.29 -11.26 12.99
CA GLN A 216 -9.12 -11.57 14.41
C GLN A 216 -8.61 -10.35 15.17
N THR A 217 -7.85 -9.48 14.51
CA THR A 217 -7.33 -8.24 15.09
C THR A 217 -7.51 -7.12 14.09
N PHE A 218 -8.12 -6.04 14.57
CA PHE A 218 -8.25 -4.78 13.86
C PHE A 218 -7.65 -3.68 14.72
N LYS A 219 -6.71 -2.90 14.18
CA LYS A 219 -6.05 -1.80 14.89
C LYS A 219 -6.01 -0.56 14.01
N ILE A 220 -6.13 0.60 14.66
CA ILE A 220 -5.83 1.88 14.03
C ILE A 220 -4.38 2.25 14.40
N ILE A 221 -3.60 2.69 13.41
CA ILE A 221 -2.22 3.11 13.58
C ILE A 221 -2.25 4.53 14.16
N VAL A 222 -2.10 4.65 15.48
CA VAL A 222 -2.08 5.95 16.16
C VAL A 222 -0.74 6.13 16.86
N ASP A 223 -0.12 7.29 16.69
CA ASP A 223 1.15 7.64 17.34
C ASP A 223 1.03 7.80 18.86
N VAL A 224 -0.18 8.01 19.36
CA VAL A 224 -0.47 8.20 20.78
C VAL A 224 -1.61 7.29 21.24
N SER A 225 -1.61 6.95 22.53
CA SER A 225 -2.64 6.14 23.19
C SER A 225 -3.99 6.85 23.35
N SER A 226 -4.42 7.62 22.35
CA SER A 226 -5.74 8.22 22.28
C SER A 226 -6.72 7.24 21.62
N SER A 227 -7.93 7.16 22.15
CA SER A 227 -9.00 6.40 21.50
C SER A 227 -9.44 7.12 20.22
N PHE A 228 -9.23 6.49 19.06
CA PHE A 228 -9.76 6.97 17.79
C PHE A 228 -11.20 6.44 17.59
N PRO A 229 -12.23 7.29 17.52
CA PRO A 229 -13.61 6.84 17.37
C PRO A 229 -13.86 6.35 15.93
N LEU A 230 -14.29 5.09 15.79
CA LEU A 230 -14.66 4.50 14.50
C LEU A 230 -16.16 4.75 14.22
N PRO A 231 -16.53 5.47 13.14
CA PRO A 231 -17.94 5.73 12.82
C PRO A 231 -18.72 4.44 12.55
N THR A 232 -19.98 4.39 12.98
CA THR A 232 -20.80 3.16 12.98
C THR A 232 -20.95 2.53 11.58
N ASN A 233 -21.10 3.35 10.55
CA ASN A 233 -21.16 2.95 9.15
C ASN A 233 -19.84 2.30 8.70
N VAL A 234 -18.69 2.93 8.97
CA VAL A 234 -17.36 2.39 8.62
C VAL A 234 -17.09 1.12 9.41
N MET A 235 -17.43 1.09 10.70
CA MET A 235 -17.30 -0.09 11.54
C MET A 235 -18.15 -1.27 11.03
N ALA A 236 -19.40 -1.01 10.65
CA ALA A 236 -20.27 -2.04 10.08
C ALA A 236 -19.72 -2.57 8.75
N TYR A 237 -19.16 -1.70 7.92
CA TYR A 237 -18.50 -2.10 6.69
C TYR A 237 -17.24 -2.92 6.97
N LEU A 238 -16.30 -2.46 7.78
CA LEU A 238 -15.03 -3.16 7.97
C LEU A 238 -15.14 -4.46 8.78
N LEU A 239 -16.14 -4.57 9.68
CA LEU A 239 -16.17 -5.61 10.72
C LEU A 239 -17.53 -6.33 10.86
N GLY A 240 -18.53 -6.02 10.02
CA GLY A 240 -19.93 -6.42 10.20
C GLY A 240 -20.22 -7.93 10.23
N ARG A 241 -19.24 -8.80 9.94
CA ARG A 241 -19.37 -10.27 10.00
C ARG A 241 -18.19 -10.99 10.65
N SER A 242 -17.21 -10.28 11.21
CA SER A 242 -16.00 -10.93 11.73
C SER A 242 -16.28 -11.62 13.08
N PRO A 243 -16.00 -12.94 13.21
CA PRO A 243 -16.19 -13.68 14.45
C PRO A 243 -15.19 -13.17 15.51
N GLY A 244 -15.64 -12.22 16.32
CA GLY A 244 -14.81 -11.55 17.32
C GLY A 244 -15.32 -10.15 17.71
N PHE A 245 -16.13 -9.51 16.85
CA PHE A 245 -16.67 -8.19 17.17
C PHE A 245 -18.00 -8.28 17.94
N THR A 246 -17.92 -8.45 19.26
CA THR A 246 -19.07 -8.20 20.14
C THR A 246 -19.21 -6.70 20.38
N ARG A 247 -20.35 -6.12 19.98
CA ARG A 247 -20.72 -4.75 20.39
C ARG A 247 -20.80 -4.72 21.92
N TYR A 248 -19.83 -4.10 22.59
CA TYR A 248 -20.06 -3.64 23.97
C TYR A 248 -21.04 -2.46 23.92
N ARG A 249 -22.33 -2.78 23.96
CA ARG A 249 -23.35 -1.80 24.29
C ARG A 249 -23.11 -1.44 25.75
N ARG A 250 -22.70 -0.20 26.06
CA ARG A 250 -22.89 0.34 27.41
C ARG A 250 -24.39 0.24 27.69
N GLN A 251 -24.82 -0.75 28.47
CA GLN A 251 -26.09 -0.69 29.15
C GLN A 251 -25.95 0.47 30.14
N GLY A 252 -26.42 1.65 29.74
CA GLY A 252 -26.75 2.68 30.70
C GLY A 252 -27.83 2.10 31.61
N SER A 253 -27.48 1.79 32.85
CA SER A 253 -28.42 1.50 33.91
C SER A 253 -29.19 2.79 34.21
N TYR A 254 -30.31 2.99 33.52
CA TYR A 254 -31.39 3.84 34.06
C TYR A 254 -32.01 3.06 35.22
N ASN A 255 -31.51 3.31 36.43
CA ASN A 255 -32.29 3.02 37.62
C ASN A 255 -33.45 4.00 37.66
N ALA A 256 -34.61 3.53 37.22
CA ALA A 256 -35.87 4.08 37.65
C ALA A 256 -35.95 3.93 39.18
N LYS A 257 -35.93 5.05 39.90
CA LYS A 257 -36.59 5.14 41.21
C LYS A 257 -37.86 5.95 41.01
N GLN A 258 -38.97 5.23 40.90
CA GLN A 258 -40.29 5.77 41.19
C GLN A 258 -40.47 5.83 42.72
N SER A 259 -40.93 6.99 43.17
CA SER A 259 -41.86 7.25 44.28
C SER A 259 -41.64 6.57 45.63
N GLY A 260 -41.30 7.42 46.61
CA GLY A 260 -41.76 7.41 48.00
C GLY A 260 -41.81 8.86 48.46
#